data_AF-A0A434RUR7-F1
#
_entry.id   AF-A0A434RUR7-F1
#
_cell.length_a   1.000
_cell.length_b   1.000
_cell.length_c   1.000
_cell.angle_alpha   90.00
_cell.angle_beta   90.00
_cell.angle_gamma   90.00
#
_symmetry.space_group_name_H-M   'P 1'
#
loop_
_entity.id
_entity.type
_entity.pdbx_description
1 polymer ?
#
loop_
_entity_poly.entity_id
_entity_poly.type
_entity_poly.pdbx_seq_one_letter_code
_entity_poly.pdbx_strand_id
1 'polypeptide(L)'
;VEEIKGQEEVKEAGRMLREANMASMNYRGFVEGDDIGKGTVDVVVTEGFAGNIALKTAEGTARQIAGYLRAAMSRTLMARIGYVFAKGAFDRLREKMDVGRSNGGVFLGLNGIVVKSHGGADSDGFAAAIELGYDMVRNNLLDRIEADLDLFHARNPTAQANRKSGVAVEAEE
;
A
#
# COMPACT_ATOMS: atom_id res chain seq x y z
N VAL A 1 26.55 -14.87 -2.98
CA VAL A 1 26.37 -14.26 -1.64
C VAL A 1 25.58 -12.98 -1.83
N GLU A 2 24.28 -13.12 -2.07
CA GLU A 2 23.32 -12.01 -2.27
C GLU A 2 22.14 -12.12 -1.29
N GLU A 3 21.84 -13.33 -0.81
CA GLU A 3 20.77 -13.64 0.16
C GLU A 3 20.85 -12.90 1.51
N ILE A 4 22.01 -12.33 1.87
CA ILE A 4 22.18 -11.65 3.17
C ILE A 4 21.96 -10.13 3.05
N LYS A 5 22.06 -9.54 1.84
CA LYS A 5 21.96 -8.08 1.65
C LYS A 5 20.57 -7.55 2.00
N GLY A 6 19.51 -8.15 1.43
CA GLY A 6 18.11 -7.76 1.62
C GLY A 6 17.67 -7.64 3.09
N GLN A 7 18.20 -8.50 3.97
CA GLN A 7 17.89 -8.41 5.39
C GLN A 7 18.59 -7.23 6.08
N GLU A 8 19.79 -6.86 5.63
CA GLU A 8 20.57 -5.81 6.26
C GLU A 8 20.01 -4.43 5.92
N GLU A 9 19.59 -4.19 4.67
CA GLU A 9 18.92 -2.93 4.30
C GLU A 9 17.60 -2.75 5.06
N VAL A 10 16.85 -3.84 5.27
CA VAL A 10 15.60 -3.82 6.05
C VAL A 10 15.86 -3.55 7.54
N LYS A 11 16.93 -4.12 8.11
CA LYS A 11 17.36 -3.82 9.49
C LYS A 11 17.81 -2.37 9.64
N GLU A 12 18.59 -1.86 8.69
CA GLU A 12 19.06 -0.48 8.69
C GLU A 12 17.88 0.49 8.58
N ALA A 13 16.95 0.26 7.64
CA ALA A 13 15.73 1.05 7.52
C ALA A 13 14.91 1.02 8.82
N GLY A 14 14.76 -0.15 9.44
CA GLY A 14 14.06 -0.28 10.72
C GLY A 14 14.74 0.49 11.86
N ARG A 15 16.08 0.51 11.89
CA ARG A 15 16.87 1.33 12.82
C ARG A 15 16.64 2.82 12.56
N MET A 16 16.74 3.27 11.30
CA MET A 16 16.53 4.67 10.91
C MET A 16 15.12 5.15 11.27
N LEU A 17 14.08 4.38 10.98
CA LEU A 17 12.70 4.73 11.30
C LEU A 17 12.46 4.85 12.81
N ARG A 18 13.11 3.99 13.61
CA ARG A 18 13.04 4.05 15.07
C ARG A 18 13.76 5.27 15.64
N GLU A 19 14.95 5.56 15.13
CA GLU A 19 15.76 6.72 15.54
C GLU A 19 15.13 8.05 15.12
N ALA A 20 14.49 8.08 13.94
CA ALA A 20 13.78 9.25 13.43
C ALA A 20 12.73 9.78 14.42
N ASN A 21 12.07 8.87 15.15
CA ASN A 21 11.09 9.15 16.20
C ASN A 21 10.14 10.31 15.83
N MET A 22 9.55 10.21 14.65
CA MET A 22 8.70 11.25 14.07
C MET A 22 7.36 11.29 14.78
N ALA A 23 6.88 12.48 15.15
CA ALA A 23 5.58 12.64 15.80
C ALA A 23 4.40 12.26 14.88
N SER A 24 4.60 12.32 13.56
CA SER A 24 3.59 11.97 12.56
C SER A 24 3.44 10.46 12.31
N MET A 25 4.30 9.62 12.92
CA MET A 25 4.29 8.17 12.68
C MET A 25 4.57 7.37 13.96
N ASN A 26 3.78 6.32 14.18
CA ASN A 26 4.02 5.35 15.25
C ASN A 26 4.69 4.09 14.69
N TYR A 27 6.02 4.02 14.73
CA TYR A 27 6.76 2.87 14.21
C TYR A 27 6.63 1.64 15.13
N ARG A 28 5.90 0.61 14.66
CA ARG A 28 5.63 -0.63 15.42
C ARG A 28 6.73 -1.70 15.32
N GLY A 29 7.72 -1.53 14.43
CA GLY A 29 8.76 -2.54 14.18
C GLY A 29 8.44 -3.44 12.99
N PHE A 30 9.07 -4.62 12.96
CA PHE A 30 8.82 -5.64 11.93
C PHE A 30 7.47 -6.31 12.16
N VAL A 31 6.80 -6.66 11.06
CA VAL A 31 5.50 -7.33 11.03
C VAL A 31 5.61 -8.62 10.21
N GLU A 32 4.82 -9.63 10.57
CA GLU A 32 4.76 -10.89 9.83
C GLU A 32 3.73 -10.82 8.70
N GLY A 33 3.81 -11.77 7.75
CA GLY A 33 2.92 -11.77 6.58
C GLY A 33 1.43 -11.89 6.93
N ASP A 34 1.10 -12.49 8.08
CA ASP A 34 -0.28 -12.61 8.53
C ASP A 34 -0.82 -11.34 9.21
N ASP A 35 0.03 -10.43 9.68
CA ASP A 35 -0.36 -9.12 10.20
C ASP A 35 -0.96 -8.21 9.13
N ILE A 36 -0.59 -8.42 7.85
CA ILE A 36 -1.13 -7.69 6.70
C ILE A 36 -2.66 -7.78 6.65
N GLY A 37 -3.23 -8.95 6.98
CA GLY A 37 -4.67 -9.19 6.96
C GLY A 37 -5.38 -8.91 8.29
N LYS A 38 -4.64 -8.81 9.40
CA LYS A 38 -5.21 -8.63 10.75
C LYS A 38 -5.53 -7.18 11.08
N GLY A 39 -4.90 -6.22 10.40
CA GLY A 39 -5.01 -4.80 10.74
C GLY A 39 -4.21 -4.43 11.99
N THR A 40 -3.14 -5.17 12.31
CA THR A 40 -2.23 -4.87 13.41
C THR A 40 -1.53 -3.52 13.21
N VAL A 41 -1.31 -3.13 11.95
CA VAL A 41 -0.72 -1.85 11.51
C VAL A 41 -1.52 -1.29 10.33
N ASP A 42 -1.51 0.04 10.19
CA ASP A 42 -2.19 0.73 9.09
C ASP A 42 -1.34 0.80 7.81
N VAL A 43 -0.01 0.82 7.96
CA VAL A 43 0.94 0.95 6.84
C VAL A 43 2.07 -0.07 7.01
N VAL A 44 2.31 -0.86 5.98
CA VAL A 44 3.44 -1.78 5.87
C VAL A 44 4.40 -1.22 4.82
N VAL A 45 5.66 -1.04 5.20
CA VAL A 45 6.74 -0.58 4.30
C VAL A 45 7.60 -1.77 3.92
N THR A 46 7.89 -1.89 2.63
CA THR A 46 8.67 -2.99 2.06
C THR A 46 9.34 -2.53 0.77
N GLU A 47 10.29 -3.31 0.28
CA GLU A 47 10.86 -3.11 -1.05
C GLU A 47 9.87 -3.55 -2.15
N GLY A 48 10.09 -3.05 -3.37
CA GLY A 48 9.10 -3.16 -4.45
C GLY A 48 8.79 -4.60 -4.87
N PHE A 49 9.77 -5.50 -4.84
CA PHE A 49 9.59 -6.88 -5.27
C PHE A 49 8.80 -7.69 -4.23
N ALA A 50 9.25 -7.72 -2.97
CA ALA A 50 8.53 -8.35 -1.87
C ALA A 50 7.12 -7.77 -1.68
N GLY A 51 6.96 -6.45 -1.79
CA GLY A 51 5.65 -5.78 -1.71
C GLY A 51 4.71 -6.19 -2.84
N ASN A 52 5.20 -6.28 -4.08
CA ASN A 52 4.38 -6.73 -5.20
C ASN A 52 3.98 -8.21 -5.06
N ILE A 53 4.89 -9.07 -4.60
CA ILE A 53 4.56 -10.48 -4.31
C ILE A 53 3.48 -10.56 -3.23
N ALA A 54 3.66 -9.87 -2.11
CA ALA A 54 2.71 -9.87 -1.00
C ALA A 54 1.32 -9.38 -1.45
N LEU A 55 1.26 -8.23 -2.14
CA LEU A 55 0.01 -7.66 -2.63
C LEU A 55 -0.69 -8.61 -3.61
N LYS A 56 0.03 -9.11 -4.63
CA LYS A 56 -0.55 -10.02 -5.63
C LYS A 56 -0.97 -11.36 -5.05
N THR A 57 -0.26 -11.84 -4.03
CA THR A 57 -0.63 -13.05 -3.29
C THR A 57 -1.93 -12.82 -2.52
N ALA A 58 -2.04 -11.74 -1.76
CA ALA A 58 -3.26 -11.39 -1.04
C ALA A 58 -4.48 -11.25 -2.00
N GLU A 59 -4.31 -10.53 -3.11
CA GLU A 59 -5.33 -10.39 -4.15
C GLU A 59 -5.72 -11.73 -4.79
N GLY A 60 -4.73 -12.60 -5.05
CA GLY A 60 -4.94 -13.92 -5.65
C GLY A 60 -5.69 -14.86 -4.71
N THR A 61 -5.27 -14.91 -3.44
CA THR A 61 -5.93 -15.70 -2.39
C THR A 61 -7.37 -15.24 -2.17
N ALA A 62 -7.62 -13.92 -2.11
CA ALA A 62 -8.98 -13.40 -1.99
C ALA A 62 -9.88 -13.84 -3.16
N ARG A 63 -9.39 -13.72 -4.40
CA ARG A 63 -10.11 -14.20 -5.60
C ARG A 63 -10.35 -15.70 -5.57
N GLN A 64 -9.38 -16.49 -5.13
CA GLN A 64 -9.51 -17.95 -5.02
C GLN A 64 -10.57 -18.36 -3.99
N ILE A 65 -10.56 -17.74 -2.80
CA ILE A 65 -11.57 -17.98 -1.75
C ILE A 65 -12.97 -17.62 -2.27
N ALA A 66 -13.12 -16.47 -2.93
CA ALA A 66 -14.40 -16.06 -3.52
C ALA A 66 -14.89 -17.08 -4.58
N GLY A 67 -13.98 -17.62 -5.39
CA GLY A 67 -14.27 -18.68 -6.36
C GLY A 67 -14.77 -19.97 -5.70
N TYR A 68 -14.08 -20.45 -4.68
CA TYR A 68 -14.49 -21.64 -3.92
C TYR A 68 -15.84 -21.47 -3.25
N LEU A 69 -16.08 -20.29 -2.66
CA LEU A 69 -17.34 -19.95 -2.01
C LEU A 69 -18.50 -19.96 -3.01
N ARG A 70 -18.32 -19.32 -4.18
CA ARG A 70 -19.32 -19.34 -5.26
C ARG A 70 -19.60 -20.77 -5.74
N ALA A 71 -18.57 -21.57 -5.95
CA ALA A 71 -18.71 -22.96 -6.38
C ALA A 71 -19.52 -23.79 -5.36
N ALA A 72 -19.19 -23.68 -4.07
CA ALA A 72 -19.89 -24.41 -3.01
C ALA A 72 -21.37 -24.02 -2.91
N MET A 73 -21.69 -22.72 -2.98
CA MET A 73 -23.08 -22.22 -2.89
C MET A 73 -23.93 -22.61 -4.10
N SER A 74 -23.31 -22.81 -5.27
CA SER A 74 -24.00 -23.22 -6.50
C SER A 74 -24.28 -24.73 -6.59
N ARG A 75 -23.66 -25.54 -5.73
CA ARG A 75 -23.61 -27.01 -5.86
C ARG A 75 -24.93 -27.72 -5.58
N THR A 76 -25.75 -27.23 -4.66
CA THR A 76 -27.00 -27.90 -4.26
C THR A 76 -28.16 -26.91 -4.18
N LEU A 77 -29.39 -27.42 -4.35
CA LEU A 77 -30.60 -26.59 -4.25
C LEU A 77 -30.71 -25.91 -2.86
N MET A 78 -30.36 -26.64 -1.79
CA MET A 78 -30.35 -26.11 -0.43
C MET A 78 -29.28 -25.03 -0.23
N ALA A 79 -28.08 -25.19 -0.79
CA ALA A 79 -27.05 -24.16 -0.74
C ALA A 79 -27.49 -22.88 -1.48
N ARG A 80 -28.19 -23.01 -2.61
CA ARG A 80 -28.76 -21.87 -3.35
C ARG A 80 -29.84 -21.15 -2.55
N ILE A 81 -30.71 -21.88 -1.86
CA ILE A 81 -31.72 -21.30 -0.97
C ILE A 81 -31.04 -20.56 0.20
N GLY A 82 -30.04 -21.19 0.83
CA GLY A 82 -29.25 -20.56 1.89
C GLY A 82 -28.54 -19.28 1.43
N TYR A 83 -28.02 -19.25 0.20
CA TYR A 83 -27.44 -18.06 -0.41
C TYR A 83 -28.44 -16.90 -0.49
N VAL A 84 -29.70 -17.17 -0.87
CA VAL A 84 -30.73 -16.12 -0.98
C VAL A 84 -30.94 -15.42 0.36
N PHE A 85 -31.04 -16.19 1.45
CA PHE A 85 -31.18 -15.63 2.79
C PHE A 85 -29.93 -14.87 3.25
N ALA A 86 -28.74 -15.35 2.89
CA ALA A 86 -27.48 -14.74 3.27
C ALA A 86 -26.97 -13.68 2.28
N LYS A 87 -27.71 -13.39 1.19
CA LYS A 87 -27.24 -12.60 0.05
C LYS A 87 -26.68 -11.25 0.46
N GLY A 88 -27.34 -10.54 1.37
CA GLY A 88 -26.87 -9.24 1.86
C GLY A 88 -25.52 -9.30 2.57
N ALA A 89 -25.23 -10.38 3.31
CA ALA A 89 -23.92 -10.57 3.94
C ALA A 89 -22.84 -10.87 2.89
N PHE A 90 -23.18 -11.69 1.88
CA PHE A 90 -22.26 -11.99 0.77
C PHE A 90 -21.99 -10.76 -0.11
N ASP A 91 -22.97 -9.90 -0.34
CA ASP A 91 -22.80 -8.68 -1.13
C ASP A 91 -21.83 -7.72 -0.41
N ARG A 92 -21.96 -7.55 0.91
CA ARG A 92 -21.01 -6.79 1.73
C ARG A 92 -19.62 -7.41 1.75
N LEU A 93 -19.53 -8.74 1.83
CA LEU A 93 -18.24 -9.43 1.78
C LEU A 93 -17.58 -9.23 0.42
N ARG A 94 -18.34 -9.35 -0.67
CA ARG A 94 -17.86 -9.11 -2.03
C ARG A 94 -17.34 -7.68 -2.17
N GLU A 95 -18.05 -6.69 -1.64
CA GLU A 95 -17.63 -5.29 -1.65
C GLU A 95 -16.31 -5.08 -0.91
N LYS A 96 -16.11 -5.72 0.25
CA LYS A 96 -14.82 -5.68 0.98
C LYS A 96 -13.68 -6.41 0.28
N MET A 97 -13.98 -7.46 -0.48
CA MET A 97 -13.00 -8.25 -1.23
C MET A 97 -12.75 -7.70 -2.64
N ASP A 98 -13.48 -6.66 -3.06
CA ASP A 98 -13.37 -6.07 -4.38
C ASP A 98 -12.18 -5.12 -4.45
N VAL A 99 -11.01 -5.68 -4.73
CA VAL A 99 -9.77 -4.94 -4.97
C VAL A 99 -9.90 -3.99 -6.18
N GLY A 100 -10.89 -4.21 -7.06
CA GLY A 100 -11.14 -3.34 -8.22
C GLY A 100 -11.66 -1.95 -7.84
N ARG A 101 -12.29 -1.82 -6.66
CA ARG A 101 -12.76 -0.52 -6.15
C ARG A 101 -11.64 0.37 -5.61
N SER A 102 -10.54 -0.22 -5.14
CA SER A 102 -9.31 0.50 -4.83
C SER A 102 -8.44 0.57 -6.08
N ASN A 103 -8.90 1.29 -7.11
CA ASN A 103 -8.12 1.50 -8.32
C ASN A 103 -7.30 2.79 -8.23
N GLY A 104 -6.05 2.73 -8.66
CA GLY A 104 -5.12 3.86 -8.61
C GLY A 104 -3.96 3.62 -7.64
N GLY A 105 -2.81 3.19 -8.16
CA GLY A 105 -1.57 3.20 -7.40
C GLY A 105 -1.03 4.63 -7.31
N VAL A 106 -0.82 5.14 -6.11
CA VAL A 106 -0.23 6.47 -5.89
C VAL A 106 1.28 6.39 -6.08
N PHE A 107 1.84 7.27 -6.89
CA PHE A 107 3.27 7.41 -7.08
C PHE A 107 3.75 8.55 -6.17
N LEU A 108 4.43 8.19 -5.09
CA LEU A 108 5.00 9.13 -4.13
C LEU A 108 6.45 9.48 -4.50
N GLY A 109 6.92 10.64 -4.00
CA GLY A 109 8.30 11.11 -4.24
C GLY A 109 8.48 11.92 -5.54
N LEU A 110 7.39 12.25 -6.23
CA LEU A 110 7.39 13.14 -7.39
C LEU A 110 6.97 14.57 -6.97
N ASN A 111 7.29 15.57 -7.79
CA ASN A 111 6.90 16.98 -7.58
C ASN A 111 5.41 17.25 -7.90
N GLY A 112 4.56 16.22 -7.83
CA GLY A 112 3.17 16.29 -8.23
C GLY A 112 2.42 15.02 -7.84
N ILE A 113 1.08 15.12 -7.77
CA ILE A 113 0.22 13.97 -7.51
C ILE A 113 0.07 13.17 -8.80
N VAL A 114 0.54 11.92 -8.77
CA VAL A 114 0.42 10.98 -9.88
C VAL A 114 -0.29 9.73 -9.39
N VAL A 115 -1.45 9.45 -10.00
CA VAL A 115 -2.24 8.25 -9.72
C VAL A 115 -2.26 7.38 -10.97
N LYS A 116 -1.72 6.17 -10.87
CA LYS A 116 -1.72 5.18 -11.95
C LYS A 116 -2.94 4.28 -11.85
N SER A 117 -3.93 4.52 -12.69
CA SER A 117 -5.05 3.59 -12.89
C SER A 117 -4.58 2.28 -13.53
N HIS A 118 -5.21 1.16 -13.18
CA HIS A 118 -5.02 -0.09 -13.91
C HIS A 118 -5.62 0.02 -15.32
N GLY A 119 -4.96 -0.58 -16.32
CA GLY A 119 -5.40 -0.49 -17.72
C GLY A 119 -6.73 -1.19 -18.02
N GLY A 120 -7.15 -2.12 -17.17
CA GLY A 120 -8.43 -2.81 -17.24
C GLY A 120 -9.51 -2.23 -16.31
N ALA A 121 -9.33 -1.01 -15.79
CA ALA A 121 -10.31 -0.39 -14.91
C ALA A 121 -11.61 -0.04 -15.66
N ASP A 122 -12.74 -0.28 -15.02
CA ASP A 122 -14.05 0.18 -15.50
C ASP A 122 -14.29 1.66 -15.13
N SER A 123 -15.46 2.19 -15.47
CA SER A 123 -15.80 3.59 -15.19
C SER A 123 -15.74 3.93 -13.70
N ASP A 124 -16.17 3.00 -12.84
CA ASP A 124 -16.21 3.18 -11.40
C ASP A 124 -14.80 3.18 -10.82
N GLY A 125 -13.95 2.24 -11.26
CA GLY A 125 -12.54 2.21 -10.92
C GLY A 125 -11.80 3.47 -11.39
N PHE A 126 -12.08 3.98 -12.58
CA PHE A 126 -11.46 5.21 -13.05
C PHE A 126 -11.94 6.43 -12.26
N ALA A 127 -13.23 6.52 -11.92
CA ALA A 127 -13.77 7.56 -11.06
C ALA A 127 -13.12 7.53 -9.66
N ALA A 128 -12.93 6.34 -9.07
CA ALA A 128 -12.25 6.18 -7.79
C ALA A 128 -10.80 6.70 -7.83
N ALA A 129 -10.08 6.50 -8.94
CA ALA A 129 -8.73 7.03 -9.10
C ALA A 129 -8.70 8.57 -9.18
N ILE A 130 -9.71 9.18 -9.81
CA ILE A 130 -9.88 10.65 -9.83
C ILE A 130 -10.21 11.17 -8.44
N GLU A 131 -11.15 10.53 -7.74
CA GLU A 131 -11.55 10.91 -6.38
C GLU A 131 -10.36 10.83 -5.41
N LEU A 132 -9.53 9.79 -5.52
CA LEU A 132 -8.29 9.68 -4.78
C LEU A 132 -7.34 10.87 -5.05
N GLY A 133 -7.13 11.22 -6.32
CA GLY A 133 -6.31 12.38 -6.68
C GLY A 133 -6.88 13.70 -6.14
N TYR A 134 -8.20 13.88 -6.22
CA TYR A 134 -8.90 15.03 -5.64
C TYR A 134 -8.70 15.10 -4.11
N ASP A 135 -8.86 13.99 -3.41
CA ASP A 135 -8.67 13.93 -1.96
C ASP A 135 -7.23 14.22 -1.56
N MET A 136 -6.24 13.75 -2.32
CA MET A 136 -4.83 14.06 -2.08
C MET A 136 -4.54 15.56 -2.20
N VAL A 137 -5.11 16.23 -3.22
CA VAL A 137 -5.00 17.69 -3.39
C VAL A 137 -5.72 18.39 -2.24
N ARG A 138 -6.98 18.03 -1.98
CA ARG A 138 -7.83 18.66 -0.96
C ARG A 138 -7.22 18.59 0.44
N ASN A 139 -6.50 17.50 0.75
CA ASN A 139 -5.86 17.30 2.04
C ASN A 139 -4.43 17.87 2.11
N ASN A 140 -3.95 18.54 1.05
CA ASN A 140 -2.60 19.09 0.92
C ASN A 140 -1.52 18.03 1.19
N LEU A 141 -1.65 16.85 0.57
CA LEU A 141 -0.75 15.73 0.85
C LEU A 141 0.72 16.08 0.55
N LEU A 142 1.00 16.74 -0.57
CA LEU A 142 2.36 17.11 -0.96
C LEU A 142 3.01 18.03 0.08
N ASP A 143 2.32 19.10 0.47
CA ASP A 143 2.80 20.06 1.48
C ASP A 143 3.10 19.37 2.82
N ARG A 144 2.27 18.41 3.22
CA ARG A 144 2.49 17.64 4.47
C ARG A 144 3.71 16.73 4.37
N ILE A 145 3.91 16.07 3.24
CA ILE A 145 5.10 15.22 3.00
C ILE A 145 6.35 16.10 3.01
N GLU A 146 6.33 17.25 2.35
CA GLU A 146 7.45 18.20 2.33
C GLU A 146 7.78 18.69 3.74
N ALA A 147 6.78 19.13 4.51
CA ALA A 147 6.97 19.58 5.89
C ALA A 147 7.55 18.47 6.79
N ASP A 148 7.07 17.23 6.66
CA ASP A 148 7.58 16.09 7.44
C ASP A 148 9.03 15.73 7.06
N LEU A 149 9.38 15.80 5.77
CA LEU A 149 10.74 15.57 5.29
C LEU A 149 11.70 16.67 5.75
N ASP A 150 11.28 17.93 5.74
CA ASP A 150 12.08 19.04 6.26
C ASP A 150 12.35 18.88 7.75
N LEU A 151 11.34 18.51 8.54
CA LEU A 151 11.51 18.19 9.96
C LEU A 151 12.47 17.01 10.17
N PHE A 152 12.36 15.97 9.35
CA PHE A 152 13.27 14.83 9.41
C PHE A 152 14.72 15.24 9.12
N HIS A 153 14.96 16.03 8.07
CA HIS A 153 16.31 16.49 7.72
C HIS A 153 16.89 17.49 8.73
N ALA A 154 16.07 18.39 9.27
CA ALA A 154 16.51 19.33 10.29
C ALA A 154 17.01 18.62 11.56
N ARG A 155 16.44 17.45 11.88
CA ARG A 155 16.88 16.59 12.99
C ARG A 155 18.08 15.70 12.65
N ASN A 156 18.36 15.50 11.36
CA ASN A 156 19.41 14.61 10.85
C ASN A 156 20.32 15.31 9.83
N PRO A 157 21.10 16.34 10.24
CA PRO A 157 21.86 17.20 9.33
C PRO A 157 22.91 16.46 8.47
N THR A 158 23.42 15.31 8.93
CA THR A 158 24.37 14.47 8.17
C THR A 158 23.74 13.85 6.91
N ALA A 159 22.43 13.56 6.91
CA ALA A 159 21.73 13.03 5.73
C ALA A 159 21.52 14.14 4.66
N GLN A 160 21.37 15.39 5.09
CA GLN A 160 21.17 16.54 4.20
C GLN A 160 22.43 16.91 3.42
N ALA A 161 23.61 16.71 4.02
CA ALA A 161 24.90 16.93 3.36
C ALA A 161 25.15 15.93 2.21
N ASN A 162 24.85 14.65 2.41
CA ASN A 162 25.01 13.60 1.39
C ASN A 162 24.06 13.76 0.20
N ARG A 163 22.88 14.35 0.39
CA ARG A 163 21.92 14.62 -0.69
C ARG A 163 22.39 15.76 -1.60
N LYS A 164 22.94 16.85 -1.01
CA LYS A 164 23.49 17.97 -1.79
C LYS A 164 24.70 17.56 -2.62
N SER A 165 25.52 16.62 -2.15
CA SER A 165 26.62 16.06 -2.94
C SER A 165 26.14 15.10 -4.04
N GLY A 166 25.11 14.29 -3.81
CA GLY A 166 24.57 13.38 -4.83
C GLY A 166 23.86 14.10 -5.98
N VAL A 167 23.05 15.12 -5.67
CA VAL A 167 22.36 15.95 -6.67
C VAL A 167 23.35 16.79 -7.51
N ALA A 168 24.47 17.22 -6.91
CA ALA A 168 25.51 17.93 -7.64
C ALA A 168 26.23 17.04 -8.66
N VAL A 169 26.38 15.74 -8.38
CA VAL A 169 27.03 14.78 -9.29
C VAL A 169 26.10 14.40 -10.46
N GLU A 170 24.78 14.23 -10.21
CA GLU A 170 23.81 13.93 -11.27
C GLU A 170 23.49 15.13 -12.19
N ALA A 171 23.81 16.36 -11.76
CA ALA A 171 23.63 17.57 -12.58
C ALA A 171 24.84 17.87 -13.50
N GLU A 172 25.94 17.12 -13.36
CA GLU A 172 27.16 17.27 -14.16
C GLU A 172 27.33 16.17 -15.25
N GLU A 173 26.40 15.21 -15.38
CA GLU A 173 26.28 14.25 -16.49
C GLU A 173 25.13 14.61 -17.46
#